data_AF-A0A376GFX1-F1
#
_entry.id   AF-A0A376GFX1-F1
#
_cell.length_a   1.000
_cell.length_b   1.000
_cell.length_c   1.000
_cell.angle_alpha   90.00
_cell.angle_beta   90.00
_cell.angle_gamma   90.00
#
_symmetry.space_group_name_H-M   'P 1'
#
loop_
_entity.id
_entity.type
_entity.pdbx_description
1 polymer ?
#
loop_
_entity_poly.entity_id
_entity_poly.type
_entity_poly.pdbx_seq_one_letter_code
_entity_poly.pdbx_strand_id
1 'polypeptide(L)'
;MVVNDGTSNQAILIKDGNQGEGKYLMSDANGLATWKIPNSFKSAIAWKYDGTNIKISNNIPLSTTGDNIGYYEPKGSSYSNLTLTGLTKGKWIVSMGIRLKTQVELADAFWIHAKLSSSNTGVTSNGFTNLGPAGYATGYAGVVFGDGSVDGRGFLSGTSIIEVTSTNPINIFLFLENIAQWDFETQSPENYFYAIPIN
;
A
#
# COMPACT_ATOMS: atom_id res chain seq x y z
N MET A 1 21.58 20.26 -35.00
CA MET A 1 20.46 19.31 -35.15
C MET A 1 20.01 19.37 -36.60
N VAL A 2 20.29 18.32 -37.37
CA VAL A 2 19.76 18.19 -38.73
C VAL A 2 18.46 17.41 -38.60
N VAL A 3 17.39 17.98 -39.12
CA VAL A 3 16.10 17.32 -39.31
C VAL A 3 15.81 17.38 -40.80
N ASN A 4 15.34 16.24 -41.35
CA ASN A 4 14.74 16.04 -42.67
C ASN A 4 15.65 15.38 -43.73
N ASP A 5 15.13 14.36 -44.43
CA ASP A 5 15.76 13.85 -45.66
C ASP A 5 14.78 13.44 -46.79
N GLY A 6 13.47 13.65 -46.64
CA GLY A 6 12.54 13.38 -47.74
C GLY A 6 12.38 11.91 -48.13
N THR A 7 12.77 10.95 -47.28
CA THR A 7 12.45 9.52 -47.49
C THR A 7 11.64 8.92 -46.34
N SER A 8 10.65 8.13 -46.70
CA SER A 8 9.73 7.46 -45.77
C SER A 8 10.43 6.34 -45.02
N ASN A 9 11.01 6.67 -43.85
CA ASN A 9 10.97 5.89 -42.60
C ASN A 9 12.14 6.34 -41.69
N GLN A 10 11.83 7.12 -40.65
CA GLN A 10 12.74 7.57 -39.57
C GLN A 10 13.59 8.82 -39.90
N ALA A 11 12.95 9.99 -39.96
CA ALA A 11 13.62 11.27 -40.24
C ALA A 11 14.55 11.80 -39.11
N ILE A 12 14.53 11.20 -37.92
CA ILE A 12 15.35 11.62 -36.77
C ILE A 12 15.84 10.39 -36.01
N LEU A 13 17.17 10.27 -35.88
CA LEU A 13 17.84 9.28 -35.04
C LEU A 13 18.64 9.97 -33.94
N ILE A 14 18.38 9.61 -32.68
CA ILE A 14 19.11 10.10 -31.50
C ILE A 14 19.61 8.87 -30.74
N LYS A 15 20.93 8.75 -30.55
CA LYS A 15 21.57 7.62 -29.87
C LYS A 15 22.62 8.12 -28.87
N ASP A 16 22.59 7.56 -27.66
CA ASP A 16 23.60 7.76 -26.62
C ASP A 16 24.15 6.42 -26.07
N GLY A 17 23.69 5.29 -26.63
CA GLY A 17 23.99 3.94 -26.15
C GLY A 17 22.96 3.36 -25.19
N ASN A 18 22.06 4.19 -24.65
CA ASN A 18 21.03 3.80 -23.69
C ASN A 18 19.61 3.80 -24.27
N GLN A 19 19.42 4.18 -25.53
CA GLN A 19 18.13 4.06 -26.22
C GLN A 19 17.60 2.61 -26.21
N GLY A 20 16.28 2.42 -26.17
CA GLY A 20 15.66 1.11 -26.16
C GLY A 20 14.14 1.19 -26.27
N GLU A 21 13.49 0.05 -26.53
CA GLU A 21 12.04 -0.04 -26.62
C GLU A 21 11.36 0.44 -25.32
N GLY A 22 10.27 1.20 -25.44
CA GLY A 22 9.53 1.77 -24.30
C GLY A 22 10.24 2.90 -23.54
N LYS A 23 11.44 3.33 -23.97
CA LYS A 23 12.11 4.50 -23.39
C LYS A 23 11.74 5.79 -24.12
N TYR A 24 11.72 6.87 -23.36
CA TYR A 24 11.45 8.22 -23.84
C TYR A 24 12.68 9.09 -23.55
N LEU A 25 13.00 9.96 -24.49
CA LEU A 25 14.05 10.94 -24.33
C LEU A 25 13.51 12.10 -23.47
N MET A 26 13.96 12.20 -22.22
CA MET A 26 13.49 13.22 -21.27
C MET A 26 14.60 14.23 -21.00
N SER A 27 14.32 15.50 -21.24
CA SER A 27 15.21 16.62 -20.91
C SER A 27 15.09 17.00 -19.44
N ASP A 28 16.21 17.31 -18.81
CA ASP A 28 16.25 17.96 -17.50
C ASP A 28 16.16 19.50 -17.61
N ALA A 29 16.25 20.19 -16.46
CA ALA A 29 16.20 21.65 -16.36
C ALA A 29 17.38 22.36 -17.04
N ASN A 30 18.46 21.66 -17.34
CA ASN A 30 19.64 22.18 -18.02
C ASN A 30 19.63 21.86 -19.53
N GLY A 31 18.56 21.24 -20.04
CA GLY A 31 18.47 20.83 -21.45
C GLY A 31 19.20 19.51 -21.77
N LEU A 32 19.69 18.78 -20.77
CA LEU A 32 20.34 17.49 -20.98
C LEU A 32 19.29 16.39 -21.07
N ALA A 33 19.29 15.70 -22.21
CA ALA A 33 18.33 14.65 -22.49
C ALA A 33 18.89 13.27 -22.15
N THR A 34 18.09 12.44 -21.50
CA THR A 34 18.45 11.05 -21.16
C THR A 34 17.30 10.10 -21.49
N TRP A 35 17.62 8.89 -21.95
CA TRP A 35 16.60 7.87 -22.18
C TRP A 35 16.11 7.28 -20.85
N LYS A 36 14.84 7.50 -20.54
CA LYS A 36 14.18 7.03 -19.32
C LYS A 36 13.08 6.06 -19.67
N ILE A 37 12.92 5.03 -18.84
CA ILE A 37 11.71 4.21 -18.83
C ILE A 37 10.70 5.00 -17.99
N PRO A 38 9.55 5.41 -18.53
CA PRO A 38 8.50 6.03 -17.75
C PRO A 38 7.99 5.03 -16.71
N ASN A 39 7.69 5.50 -15.50
CA ASN A 39 7.08 4.66 -14.47
C ASN A 39 5.73 4.08 -14.92
N SER A 40 5.06 4.67 -15.92
CA SER A 40 3.83 4.13 -16.52
C SER A 40 3.99 2.77 -17.23
N PHE A 41 5.22 2.27 -17.44
CA PHE A 41 5.48 0.92 -17.98
C PHE A 41 5.85 -0.10 -16.91
N LYS A 42 6.01 0.32 -15.65
CA LYS A 42 6.23 -0.63 -14.56
C LYS A 42 4.90 -1.34 -14.28
N SER A 43 4.93 -2.67 -14.22
CA SER A 43 3.73 -3.46 -13.90
C SER A 43 3.24 -3.15 -12.49
N ALA A 44 1.92 -3.21 -12.29
CA ALA A 44 1.37 -3.20 -10.94
C ALA A 44 1.92 -4.41 -10.15
N ILE A 45 2.25 -4.18 -8.89
CA ILE A 45 2.66 -5.22 -7.96
C ILE A 45 1.45 -5.53 -7.10
N ALA A 46 0.93 -6.76 -7.17
CA ALA A 46 -0.21 -7.18 -6.37
C ALA A 46 0.19 -8.33 -5.44
N TRP A 47 -0.30 -8.27 -4.21
CA TRP A 47 -0.31 -9.44 -3.34
C TRP A 47 -1.18 -10.53 -3.97
N LYS A 48 -0.78 -11.79 -3.78
CA LYS A 48 -1.51 -12.95 -4.27
C LYS A 48 -1.72 -13.91 -3.12
N TYR A 49 -2.95 -14.40 -3.00
CA TYR A 49 -3.27 -15.50 -2.11
C TYR A 49 -2.55 -16.77 -2.61
N ASP A 50 -1.82 -17.44 -1.71
CA ASP A 50 -1.01 -18.62 -2.02
C ASP A 50 -1.76 -19.95 -1.83
N GLY A 51 -3.06 -19.89 -1.48
CA GLY A 51 -3.87 -21.06 -1.17
C GLY A 51 -3.87 -21.45 0.31
N THR A 52 -3.09 -20.80 1.16
CA THR A 52 -3.05 -21.06 2.61
C THR A 52 -3.77 -19.96 3.37
N ASN A 53 -4.88 -20.30 4.02
CA ASN A 53 -5.58 -19.33 4.87
C ASN A 53 -4.76 -19.03 6.12
N ILE A 54 -4.50 -17.75 6.34
CA ILE A 54 -3.83 -17.25 7.53
C ILE A 54 -4.80 -16.32 8.23
N LYS A 55 -5.07 -16.65 9.49
CA LYS A 55 -5.94 -15.89 10.38
C LYS A 55 -5.08 -15.05 11.32
N ILE A 56 -5.30 -13.74 11.31
CA ILE A 56 -4.72 -12.80 12.26
C ILE A 56 -5.85 -12.30 13.16
N SER A 57 -5.60 -12.30 14.47
CA SER A 57 -6.61 -12.05 15.49
C SER A 57 -6.10 -11.02 16.47
N ASN A 58 -6.92 -10.03 16.79
CA ASN A 58 -6.67 -9.08 17.87
C ASN A 58 -7.77 -9.21 18.92
N ASN A 59 -7.41 -9.08 20.19
CA ASN A 59 -8.34 -9.29 21.30
C ASN A 59 -8.20 -8.17 22.35
N ILE A 60 -8.48 -6.94 21.94
CA ILE A 60 -8.49 -5.79 22.85
C ILE A 60 -9.92 -5.58 23.35
N PRO A 61 -10.20 -5.79 24.65
CA PRO A 61 -11.54 -5.59 25.19
C PRO A 61 -11.89 -4.10 25.27
N LEU A 62 -13.19 -3.81 25.38
CA LEU A 62 -13.70 -2.48 25.70
C LEU A 62 -13.13 -2.02 27.04
N SER A 63 -12.74 -0.74 27.14
CA SER A 63 -12.29 -0.21 28.43
C SER A 63 -13.46 -0.14 29.41
N THR A 64 -13.27 -0.72 30.60
CA THR A 64 -14.25 -0.74 31.69
C THR A 64 -13.83 0.12 32.88
N THR A 65 -12.72 0.86 32.77
CA THR A 65 -12.15 1.66 33.88
C THR A 65 -11.52 2.95 33.38
N GLY A 66 -11.54 4.00 34.22
CA GLY A 66 -10.88 5.28 33.95
C GLY A 66 -11.71 6.23 33.06
N ASP A 67 -11.06 7.22 32.47
CA ASP A 67 -11.73 8.27 31.68
C ASP A 67 -12.20 7.79 30.29
N ASN A 68 -11.76 6.60 29.84
CA ASN A 68 -12.09 6.01 28.54
C ASN A 68 -13.14 4.88 28.62
N ILE A 69 -13.96 4.83 29.69
CA ILE A 69 -15.01 3.82 29.82
C ILE A 69 -15.91 3.83 28.57
N GLY A 70 -16.12 2.67 27.96
CA GLY A 70 -16.93 2.54 26.75
C GLY A 70 -16.18 2.84 25.44
N TYR A 71 -14.85 2.99 25.48
CA TYR A 71 -14.02 3.15 24.29
C TYR A 71 -13.03 1.98 24.11
N TYR A 72 -12.70 1.66 22.85
CA TYR A 72 -11.62 0.72 22.54
C TYR A 72 -10.30 1.48 22.42
N GLU A 73 -9.32 1.17 23.26
CA GLU A 73 -8.01 1.81 23.21
C GLU A 73 -7.05 1.04 22.29
N PRO A 74 -6.49 1.66 21.23
CA PRO A 74 -5.50 1.02 20.38
C PRO A 74 -4.23 0.61 21.14
N LYS A 75 -3.73 -0.59 20.89
CA LYS A 75 -2.50 -1.15 21.48
C LYS A 75 -1.54 -1.69 20.43
N GLY A 76 -0.94 -0.77 19.67
CA GLY A 76 0.05 -1.11 18.65
C GLY A 76 -0.59 -1.60 17.34
N SER A 77 0.11 -2.47 16.61
CA SER A 77 -0.36 -2.96 15.30
C SER A 77 0.23 -4.34 14.99
N SER A 78 -0.50 -5.14 14.23
CA SER A 78 -0.11 -6.49 13.82
C SER A 78 0.10 -6.59 12.31
N TYR A 79 1.11 -7.34 11.88
CA TYR A 79 1.32 -7.65 10.46
C TYR A 79 0.17 -8.53 9.95
N SER A 80 -0.51 -8.07 8.90
CA SER A 80 -1.68 -8.75 8.30
C SER A 80 -1.33 -9.99 7.48
N ASN A 81 -0.05 -10.28 7.29
CA ASN A 81 0.43 -11.27 6.32
C ASN A 81 0.27 -10.88 4.83
N LEU A 82 -0.10 -9.63 4.53
CA LEU A 82 -0.14 -9.08 3.17
C LEU A 82 1.15 -8.30 2.87
N THR A 83 1.86 -8.72 1.82
CA THR A 83 3.14 -8.12 1.37
C THR A 83 3.11 -7.80 -0.12
N LEU A 84 3.66 -6.65 -0.48
CA LEU A 84 4.09 -6.32 -1.83
C LEU A 84 5.61 -6.39 -1.91
N THR A 85 6.13 -7.13 -2.89
CA THR A 85 7.57 -7.39 -3.04
C THR A 85 8.10 -6.73 -4.30
N GLY A 86 9.26 -6.06 -4.18
CA GLY A 86 10.00 -5.56 -5.34
C GLY A 86 9.60 -4.15 -5.79
N LEU A 87 9.08 -3.31 -4.90
CA LEU A 87 8.83 -1.90 -5.24
C LEU A 87 10.18 -1.19 -5.46
N THR A 88 10.33 -0.60 -6.64
CA THR A 88 11.56 0.11 -7.05
C THR A 88 11.45 1.60 -6.78
N LYS A 89 12.59 2.31 -6.78
CA LYS A 89 12.67 3.77 -6.63
C LYS A 89 11.63 4.49 -7.51
N GLY A 90 10.95 5.48 -6.93
CA GLY A 90 9.91 6.27 -7.58
C GLY A 90 8.62 6.35 -6.77
N LYS A 91 7.60 7.00 -7.32
CA LYS A 91 6.31 7.16 -6.67
C LYS A 91 5.37 6.00 -6.98
N TRP A 92 4.57 5.62 -5.99
CA TRP A 92 3.62 4.52 -6.09
C TRP A 92 2.30 4.89 -5.42
N ILE A 93 1.20 4.54 -6.07
CA ILE A 93 -0.13 4.48 -5.49
C ILE A 93 -0.29 3.09 -4.89
N VAL A 94 -0.42 2.98 -3.58
CA VAL A 94 -0.63 1.72 -2.85
C VAL A 94 -2.09 1.67 -2.40
N SER A 95 -2.84 0.68 -2.86
CA SER A 95 -4.26 0.52 -2.52
C SER A 95 -4.49 -0.79 -1.82
N MET A 96 -5.40 -0.76 -0.85
CA MET A 96 -5.81 -1.93 -0.10
C MET A 96 -7.32 -1.91 0.11
N GLY A 97 -7.86 -3.11 0.26
CA GLY A 97 -9.20 -3.37 0.71
C GLY A 97 -9.17 -4.69 1.47
N ILE A 98 -9.61 -4.69 2.71
CA ILE A 98 -9.63 -5.89 3.53
C ILE A 98 -10.98 -6.02 4.21
N ARG A 99 -11.44 -7.26 4.29
CA ARG A 99 -12.58 -7.62 5.11
C ARG A 99 -12.09 -8.01 6.51
N LEU A 100 -12.74 -7.46 7.52
CA LEU A 100 -12.60 -7.86 8.92
C LEU A 100 -13.93 -8.41 9.44
N LYS A 101 -13.84 -9.23 10.48
CA LYS A 101 -15.01 -9.67 11.25
C LYS A 101 -14.77 -9.54 12.75
N THR A 102 -15.81 -9.32 13.54
CA THR A 102 -15.71 -9.31 15.00
C THR A 102 -15.56 -10.74 15.53
N GLN A 103 -14.72 -10.92 16.56
CA GLN A 103 -14.55 -12.22 17.22
C GLN A 103 -15.66 -12.55 18.21
N VAL A 104 -16.33 -11.51 18.70
CA VAL A 104 -17.39 -11.57 19.69
C VAL A 104 -18.53 -10.66 19.24
N GLU A 105 -19.66 -10.79 19.90
CA GLU A 105 -20.74 -9.83 19.79
C GLU A 105 -20.28 -8.48 20.34
N LEU A 106 -20.18 -7.48 19.46
CA LEU A 106 -19.89 -6.10 19.83
C LEU A 106 -21.13 -5.25 19.56
N ALA A 107 -21.61 -4.55 20.58
CA ALA A 107 -22.73 -3.62 20.44
C ALA A 107 -22.32 -2.33 19.70
N ASP A 108 -21.05 -1.96 19.82
CA ASP A 108 -20.51 -0.71 19.28
C ASP A 108 -19.59 -0.96 18.09
N ALA A 109 -19.70 -0.09 17.09
CA ALA A 109 -18.76 -0.03 15.99
C ALA A 109 -17.44 0.59 16.44
N PHE A 110 -16.34 0.24 15.78
CA PHE A 110 -15.03 0.83 16.05
C PHE A 110 -14.31 1.26 14.78
N TRP A 111 -13.53 2.32 14.90
CA TRP A 111 -12.61 2.77 13.85
C TRP A 111 -11.33 1.95 13.92
N ILE A 112 -10.85 1.50 12.77
CA ILE A 112 -9.58 0.82 12.64
C ILE A 112 -8.76 1.43 11.51
N HIS A 113 -7.45 1.50 11.73
CA HIS A 113 -6.49 1.97 10.74
C HIS A 113 -5.61 0.83 10.24
N ALA A 114 -5.12 0.99 9.01
CA ALA A 114 -4.00 0.20 8.52
C ALA A 114 -2.81 1.10 8.14
N LYS A 115 -1.61 0.54 8.24
CA LYS A 115 -0.35 1.24 8.05
C LYS A 115 0.55 0.45 7.11
N LEU A 116 1.31 1.16 6.28
CA LEU A 116 2.37 0.55 5.47
C LEU A 116 3.65 0.47 6.29
N SER A 117 4.43 -0.59 6.09
CA SER A 117 5.74 -0.74 6.71
C SER A 117 6.79 -1.34 5.81
N SER A 118 8.06 -1.00 6.08
CA SER A 118 9.26 -1.64 5.52
C SER A 118 9.71 -2.90 6.28
N SER A 119 9.06 -3.26 7.39
CA SER A 119 9.38 -4.46 8.19
C SER A 119 8.10 -5.25 8.50
N ASN A 120 8.22 -6.58 8.66
CA ASN A 120 7.14 -7.44 9.13
C ASN A 120 7.09 -7.58 10.65
N THR A 121 8.04 -7.01 11.40
CA THR A 121 8.10 -7.08 12.87
C THR A 121 7.55 -5.83 13.57
N GLY A 122 7.37 -4.73 12.85
CA GLY A 122 6.87 -3.48 13.41
C GLY A 122 6.80 -2.36 12.39
N VAL A 123 5.99 -1.35 12.70
CA VAL A 123 5.73 -0.22 11.80
C VAL A 123 6.94 0.70 11.69
N THR A 124 7.67 0.56 10.59
CA THR A 124 8.84 1.36 10.17
C THR A 124 8.67 1.84 8.73
N SER A 125 9.36 2.93 8.34
CA SER A 125 9.31 3.52 6.99
C SER A 125 10.70 3.70 6.38
N ASN A 126 11.52 2.66 6.43
CA ASN A 126 12.87 2.68 5.86
C ASN A 126 12.80 2.48 4.34
N GLY A 127 13.44 3.35 3.57
CA GLY A 127 13.51 3.25 2.12
C GLY A 127 12.28 3.73 1.35
N PHE A 128 11.27 4.29 2.04
CA PHE A 128 10.16 5.01 1.43
C PHE A 128 9.63 6.11 2.35
N THR A 129 8.92 7.08 1.78
CA THR A 129 8.20 8.14 2.49
C THR A 129 6.73 8.10 2.11
N ASN A 130 5.84 8.40 3.06
CA ASN A 130 4.43 8.62 2.77
C ASN A 130 4.24 10.06 2.27
N LEU A 131 3.51 10.22 1.17
CA LEU A 131 3.20 11.52 0.56
C LEU A 131 1.79 12.01 0.92
N GLY A 132 1.02 11.22 1.67
CA GLY A 132 -0.29 11.64 2.18
C GLY A 132 -0.19 12.69 3.29
N PRO A 133 -1.25 13.48 3.52
CA PRO A 133 -1.25 14.58 4.49
C PRO A 133 -1.04 14.12 5.95
N ALA A 134 -1.41 12.88 6.25
CA ALA A 134 -1.19 12.27 7.57
C ALA A 134 0.18 11.58 7.70
N GLY A 135 1.04 11.65 6.67
CA GLY A 135 2.36 11.01 6.68
C GLY A 135 2.28 9.51 6.98
N TYR A 136 3.00 9.07 8.01
CA TYR A 136 3.02 7.68 8.48
C TYR A 136 1.84 7.32 9.40
N ALA A 137 1.00 8.30 9.77
CA ALA A 137 -0.05 8.07 10.75
C ALA A 137 -1.15 7.18 10.19
N THR A 138 -1.71 7.50 9.00
CA THR A 138 -2.74 6.67 8.35
C THR A 138 -2.82 6.96 6.84
N GLY A 139 -2.96 5.92 6.03
CA GLY A 139 -3.43 6.02 4.63
C GLY A 139 -4.74 5.26 4.38
N TYR A 140 -5.19 4.50 5.39
CA TYR A 140 -6.33 3.59 5.32
C TYR A 140 -7.06 3.65 6.67
N ALA A 141 -8.36 3.91 6.62
CA ALA A 141 -9.22 3.95 7.80
C ALA A 141 -10.63 3.48 7.43
N GLY A 142 -11.34 2.87 8.37
CA GLY A 142 -12.66 2.33 8.14
C GLY A 142 -13.33 1.94 9.44
N VAL A 143 -14.65 1.80 9.38
CA VAL A 143 -15.47 1.38 10.52
C VAL A 143 -15.77 -0.10 10.37
N VAL A 144 -15.55 -0.84 11.45
CA VAL A 144 -16.04 -2.22 11.59
C VAL A 144 -17.28 -2.16 12.48
N PHE A 145 -18.41 -2.58 11.94
CA PHE A 145 -19.65 -2.67 12.69
C PHE A 145 -19.73 -4.05 13.35
N GLY A 146 -19.89 -4.07 14.66
CA GLY A 146 -20.57 -5.19 15.29
C GLY A 146 -22.04 -5.10 14.90
N ASP A 147 -22.59 -6.10 14.24
CA ASP A 147 -24.01 -6.16 13.90
C ASP A 147 -24.87 -6.70 15.06
N GLY A 148 -24.34 -6.65 16.28
CA GLY A 148 -24.93 -7.33 17.43
C GLY A 148 -24.84 -8.86 17.34
N SER A 149 -23.95 -9.40 16.50
CA SER A 149 -23.67 -10.83 16.43
C SER A 149 -22.18 -11.14 16.48
N VAL A 150 -21.88 -12.40 16.78
CA VAL A 150 -20.54 -12.96 16.51
C VAL A 150 -20.40 -13.05 14.99
N ASP A 151 -19.30 -12.52 14.43
CA ASP A 151 -19.05 -12.33 12.98
C ASP A 151 -19.61 -11.04 12.33
N GLY A 152 -19.87 -9.98 13.10
CA GLY A 152 -20.13 -8.64 12.54
C GLY A 152 -19.02 -8.21 11.58
N ARG A 153 -19.35 -7.72 10.38
CA ARG A 153 -18.38 -7.53 9.28
C ARG A 153 -18.11 -6.07 9.01
N GLY A 154 -16.86 -5.76 8.71
CA GLY A 154 -16.43 -4.45 8.23
C GLY A 154 -15.54 -4.59 7.01
N PHE A 155 -15.53 -3.54 6.18
CA PHE A 155 -14.61 -3.43 5.06
C PHE A 155 -13.78 -2.17 5.20
N LEU A 156 -12.46 -2.35 5.33
CA LEU A 156 -11.48 -1.28 5.40
C LEU A 156 -10.86 -1.14 4.01
N SER A 157 -10.93 0.03 3.41
CA SER A 157 -10.26 0.30 2.13
C SER A 157 -9.65 1.68 2.08
N GLY A 158 -8.70 1.86 1.17
CA GLY A 158 -8.20 3.17 0.82
C GLY A 158 -6.95 3.10 -0.05
N THR A 159 -6.35 4.27 -0.22
CA THR A 159 -5.19 4.47 -1.07
C THR A 159 -4.20 5.40 -0.38
N SER A 160 -2.94 4.98 -0.30
CA SER A 160 -1.82 5.82 0.08
C SER A 160 -0.92 6.09 -1.13
N ILE A 161 -0.28 7.25 -1.16
CA ILE A 161 0.77 7.56 -2.12
C ILE A 161 2.10 7.55 -1.38
N ILE A 162 3.08 6.81 -1.88
CA ILE A 162 4.42 6.75 -1.32
C ILE A 162 5.47 7.12 -2.36
N GLU A 163 6.62 7.61 -1.90
CA GLU A 163 7.84 7.68 -2.68
C GLU A 163 8.85 6.67 -2.14
N VAL A 164 9.21 5.68 -2.95
CA VAL A 164 10.31 4.76 -2.66
C VAL A 164 11.62 5.51 -2.92
N THR A 165 12.37 5.75 -1.85
CA THR A 165 13.64 6.49 -1.88
C THR A 165 14.84 5.57 -2.02
N SER A 166 14.70 4.31 -1.62
CA SER A 166 15.74 3.27 -1.74
C SER A 166 16.17 3.04 -3.19
N THR A 167 17.47 2.84 -3.39
CA THR A 167 18.04 2.44 -4.70
C THR A 167 17.83 0.95 -5.00
N ASN A 168 17.70 0.12 -3.96
CA ASN A 168 17.37 -1.30 -4.08
C ASN A 168 15.86 -1.52 -3.96
N PRO A 169 15.27 -2.54 -4.63
CA PRO A 169 13.88 -2.88 -4.45
C PRO A 169 13.54 -3.17 -2.98
N ILE A 170 12.36 -2.73 -2.53
CA ILE A 170 11.88 -2.92 -1.16
C ILE A 170 10.60 -3.76 -1.10
N ASN A 171 10.30 -4.25 0.09
CA ASN A 171 9.01 -4.84 0.42
C ASN A 171 8.16 -3.84 1.19
N ILE A 172 6.85 -3.89 0.96
CA ILE A 172 5.86 -3.15 1.73
C ILE A 172 4.92 -4.15 2.41
N PHE A 173 4.85 -4.07 3.72
CA PHE A 173 4.00 -4.89 4.58
C PHE A 173 2.79 -4.08 5.05
N LEU A 174 1.62 -4.71 5.08
CA LEU A 174 0.41 -4.09 5.61
C LEU A 174 0.22 -4.46 7.08
N PHE A 175 0.09 -3.46 7.95
CA PHE A 175 -0.19 -3.61 9.38
C PHE A 175 -1.60 -3.14 9.70
N LEU A 176 -2.29 -3.86 10.58
CA LEU A 176 -3.60 -3.51 11.11
C LEU A 176 -3.45 -3.04 12.54
N GLU A 177 -4.16 -1.96 12.90
CA GLU A 177 -4.17 -1.46 14.26
C GLU A 177 -4.82 -2.47 15.23
N ASN A 178 -4.16 -2.70 16.36
CA ASN A 178 -4.68 -3.57 17.40
C ASN A 178 -5.67 -2.78 18.27
N ILE A 179 -6.92 -2.74 17.84
CA ILE A 179 -8.06 -2.13 18.55
C ILE A 179 -9.22 -3.12 18.54
N ALA A 180 -10.07 -3.12 19.58
CA ALA A 180 -11.24 -4.00 19.66
C ALA A 180 -10.90 -5.50 19.45
N GLN A 181 -11.93 -6.32 19.20
CA GLN A 181 -11.80 -7.76 19.01
C GLN A 181 -12.16 -8.13 17.57
N TRP A 182 -11.16 -8.35 16.71
CA TRP A 182 -11.36 -8.60 15.28
C TRP A 182 -10.49 -9.73 14.76
N ASP A 183 -10.99 -10.35 13.69
CA ASP A 183 -10.28 -11.33 12.88
C ASP A 183 -10.12 -10.82 11.45
N PHE A 184 -8.91 -11.01 10.93
CA PHE A 184 -8.57 -10.90 9.53
C PHE A 184 -8.24 -12.30 9.00
N GLU A 185 -8.78 -12.65 7.84
CA GLU A 185 -8.48 -13.91 7.15
C GLU A 185 -8.03 -13.60 5.72
N THR A 186 -6.85 -14.09 5.33
CA THR A 186 -6.26 -13.81 4.01
C THR A 186 -7.13 -14.32 2.85
N GLN A 187 -7.89 -15.40 3.06
CA GLN A 187 -8.70 -16.05 2.03
C GLN A 187 -9.96 -15.27 1.60
N SER A 188 -10.35 -14.21 2.31
CA SER A 188 -11.60 -13.51 2.00
C SER A 188 -11.53 -12.93 0.57
N PRO A 189 -12.53 -13.20 -0.30
CA PRO A 189 -12.48 -12.80 -1.72
C PRO A 189 -12.50 -11.28 -1.92
N GLU A 190 -12.93 -10.52 -0.91
CA GLU A 190 -12.93 -9.06 -0.93
C GLU A 190 -11.53 -8.47 -0.72
N ASN A 191 -10.56 -9.27 -0.27
CA ASN A 191 -9.22 -8.80 0.03
C ASN A 191 -8.44 -8.46 -1.24
N TYR A 192 -7.91 -7.24 -1.30
CA TYR A 192 -6.93 -6.83 -2.30
C TYR A 192 -5.84 -5.98 -1.66
N PHE A 193 -4.62 -6.10 -2.19
CA PHE A 193 -3.51 -5.24 -1.84
C PHE A 193 -2.57 -5.13 -3.04
N TYR A 194 -2.36 -3.93 -3.55
CA TYR A 194 -1.53 -3.72 -4.73
C TYR A 194 -0.91 -2.33 -4.76
N ALA A 195 0.14 -2.17 -5.56
CA ALA A 195 0.79 -0.91 -5.84
C ALA A 195 0.89 -0.68 -7.35
N ILE A 196 0.51 0.51 -7.79
CA ILE A 196 0.65 0.99 -9.17
C ILE A 196 1.72 2.08 -9.20
N PRO A 197 2.73 1.97 -10.06
CA PRO A 197 3.77 2.98 -10.19
C PRO A 197 3.23 4.22 -10.90
N ILE A 198 3.63 5.39 -10.43
CA ILE A 198 3.27 6.68 -11.04
C ILE A 198 4.53 7.50 -11.32
N ASN A 199 4.47 8.33 -12.37
CA ASN A 199 5.59 9.19 -12.80
C ASN A 199 5.91 10.27 -11.76
#